data_AF-A0A6B3EM50-F1
#
_entry.id   AF-A0A6B3EM50-F1
#
_cell.length_a   1.000
_cell.length_b   1.000
_cell.length_c   1.000
_cell.angle_alpha   90.00
_cell.angle_beta   90.00
_cell.angle_gamma   90.00
#
_symmetry.space_group_name_H-M   'P 1'
#
loop_
_entity.id
_entity.type
_entity.pdbx_description
1 polymer ?
#
loop_
_entity_poly.entity_id
_entity_poly.type
_entity_poly.pdbx_seq_one_letter_code
_entity_poly.pdbx_strand_id
1 'polypeptide(L)'
;RQLGSLDAPPYVRHHGDSRTPGRESVTIGHLDQQGYALVCAYSAVSNGIGSFRSYGARVTLTDHEAQTVHVPLYKRSAFSYWAAIALIDFTGPAVEIRQVEKYGAAHAESRPVLLSDGRIRMNAGPIEFK
;
A
#
# COMPACT_ATOMS: atom_id res chain seq x y z
N ARG A 1 -7.62 -11.11 15.40
CA ARG A 1 -7.39 -10.20 14.25
C ARG A 1 -6.84 -11.05 13.11
N GLN A 2 -7.29 -10.88 11.87
CA GLN A 2 -6.76 -11.61 10.72
C GLN A 2 -5.60 -10.79 10.14
N LEU A 3 -4.36 -11.25 10.34
CA LEU A 3 -3.14 -10.56 9.88
C LEU A 3 -2.58 -11.14 8.57
N GLY A 4 -3.30 -12.08 7.96
CA GLY A 4 -2.81 -12.89 6.85
C GLY A 4 -1.83 -13.99 7.30
N SER A 5 -1.26 -14.69 6.33
CA SER A 5 -0.36 -15.83 6.53
C SER A 5 0.68 -15.87 5.42
N LEU A 6 1.85 -16.44 5.72
CA LEU A 6 2.86 -16.79 4.70
C LEU A 6 2.76 -18.28 4.29
N ASP A 7 1.90 -19.06 4.95
CA ASP A 7 1.75 -20.51 4.69
C ASP A 7 0.57 -20.82 3.76
N ALA A 8 -0.24 -19.81 3.43
CA ALA A 8 -1.40 -19.95 2.54
C ALA A 8 -1.57 -18.70 1.67
N PRO A 9 -2.10 -18.85 0.44
CA PRO A 9 -2.42 -17.71 -0.42
C PRO A 9 -3.27 -16.66 0.31
N PRO A 10 -3.01 -15.35 0.12
CA PRO A 10 -2.10 -14.77 -0.86
C PRO A 10 -0.64 -14.62 -0.39
N TYR A 11 -0.22 -15.34 0.66
CA TYR A 11 1.16 -15.28 1.21
C TYR A 11 1.59 -13.87 1.66
N VAL A 12 0.64 -13.09 2.18
CA VAL A 12 0.87 -11.76 2.72
C VAL A 12 0.58 -11.79 4.21
N ARG A 13 1.52 -11.28 5.02
CA ARG A 13 1.37 -11.18 6.47
C ARG A 13 1.73 -9.80 6.98
N HIS A 14 0.79 -9.17 7.68
CA HIS A 14 1.00 -7.97 8.49
C HIS A 14 1.52 -8.38 9.88
N HIS A 15 2.50 -7.65 10.43
CA HIS A 15 3.18 -8.03 11.68
C HIS A 15 2.61 -7.36 12.93
N GLY A 16 1.46 -6.70 12.82
CA GLY A 16 0.77 -6.03 13.91
C GLY A 16 0.80 -4.51 13.78
N ASP A 17 -0.24 -3.89 14.32
CA ASP A 17 -0.52 -2.47 14.12
C ASP A 17 0.11 -1.60 15.19
N SER A 18 0.66 -0.47 14.76
CA SER A 18 1.16 0.55 15.66
C SER A 18 -0.01 1.46 16.05
N ARG A 19 -0.54 1.27 17.25
CA ARG A 19 -1.67 2.08 17.77
C ARG A 19 -1.27 3.50 18.20
N THR A 20 0.02 3.81 18.14
CA THR A 20 0.63 5.13 18.34
C THR A 20 1.51 5.44 17.12
N PRO A 21 2.01 6.68 16.94
CA PRO A 21 3.02 6.95 15.92
C PRO A 21 4.17 5.93 16.00
N GLY A 22 4.44 5.24 14.91
CA GLY A 22 5.38 4.11 14.91
C GLY A 22 5.48 3.43 13.55
N ARG A 23 5.95 2.19 13.56
CA ARG A 23 6.23 1.41 12.35
C ARG A 23 5.31 0.18 12.30
N GLU A 24 4.73 -0.04 11.15
CA GLU A 24 4.09 -1.30 10.79
C GLU A 24 4.91 -1.97 9.68
N SER A 25 4.86 -3.29 9.60
CA SER A 25 5.51 -4.06 8.55
C SER A 25 4.58 -5.10 7.97
N VAL A 26 4.75 -5.34 6.68
CA VAL A 26 4.08 -6.40 5.93
C VAL A 26 5.18 -7.19 5.20
N THR A 27 5.07 -8.51 5.21
CA THR A 27 5.90 -9.41 4.39
C THR A 27 5.03 -10.04 3.31
N ILE A 28 5.57 -10.12 2.10
CA ILE A 28 5.02 -10.87 0.98
C ILE A 28 5.98 -12.03 0.73
N GLY A 29 5.47 -13.26 0.76
CA GLY A 29 6.21 -14.49 0.49
C GLY A 29 5.72 -15.18 -0.79
N HIS A 30 6.35 -16.32 -1.12
CA HIS A 30 6.04 -17.12 -2.31
C HIS A 30 5.94 -16.25 -3.57
N LEU A 31 7.01 -15.51 -3.86
CA LEU A 31 7.03 -14.47 -4.89
C LEU A 31 6.76 -15.04 -6.29
N ASP A 32 7.13 -16.30 -6.50
CA ASP A 32 6.85 -17.11 -7.70
C ASP A 32 5.36 -17.41 -7.92
N GLN A 33 4.52 -17.21 -6.90
CA GLN A 33 3.07 -17.38 -6.95
C GLN A 33 2.31 -16.05 -7.00
N GLN A 34 3.02 -14.94 -7.15
CA GLN A 34 2.43 -13.61 -7.23
C GLN A 34 2.47 -13.09 -8.68
N GLY A 35 1.46 -12.31 -9.07
CA GLY A 35 1.52 -11.51 -10.29
C GLY A 35 2.01 -10.10 -9.98
N TYR A 36 1.15 -9.34 -9.28
CA TYR A 36 1.44 -7.98 -8.85
C TYR A 36 0.95 -7.76 -7.42
N ALA A 37 1.64 -6.91 -6.67
CA ALA A 37 1.13 -6.38 -5.41
C ALA A 37 1.11 -4.85 -5.42
N LEU A 38 0.01 -4.27 -4.93
CA LEU A 38 -0.13 -2.82 -4.79
C LEU A 38 -0.12 -2.46 -3.31
N VAL A 39 0.88 -1.69 -2.88
CA VAL A 39 0.94 -1.15 -1.52
C VAL A 39 0.10 0.11 -1.45
N CYS A 40 -0.88 0.11 -0.55
CA CYS A 40 -1.79 1.23 -0.33
C CYS A 40 -1.87 1.58 1.16
N ALA A 41 -2.19 2.83 1.45
CA ALA A 41 -2.54 3.28 2.79
C ALA A 41 -3.85 4.06 2.76
N TYR A 42 -4.62 3.93 3.84
CA TYR A 42 -5.86 4.67 4.08
C TYR A 42 -5.73 5.50 5.35
N SER A 43 -6.12 6.78 5.31
CA SER A 43 -5.91 7.73 6.41
C SER A 43 -7.19 8.19 7.13
N ALA A 44 -8.38 7.87 6.61
CA ALA A 44 -9.63 8.49 7.07
C ALA A 44 -10.33 7.83 8.26
N VAL A 45 -9.79 6.76 8.86
CA VAL A 45 -10.37 6.22 10.10
C VAL A 45 -10.19 7.25 11.22
N SER A 46 -11.27 7.97 11.55
CA SER A 46 -11.39 8.90 12.68
C SER A 46 -10.58 10.22 12.64
N ASN A 47 -9.96 10.59 11.51
CA ASN A 47 -8.92 11.64 11.48
C ASN A 47 -9.31 13.03 10.92
N GLY A 48 -10.54 13.26 10.49
CA GLY A 48 -10.94 14.59 10.00
C GLY A 48 -10.07 15.10 8.83
N ILE A 49 -9.65 16.38 8.88
CA ILE A 49 -8.83 17.05 7.85
C ILE A 49 -7.35 16.70 8.09
N GLY A 50 -6.67 16.09 7.11
CA GLY A 50 -5.25 15.74 7.24
C GLY A 50 -4.67 15.11 5.98
N SER A 51 -3.35 15.16 5.81
CA SER A 51 -2.65 14.52 4.69
C SER A 51 -1.55 13.61 5.20
N PHE A 52 -1.14 12.59 4.43
CA PHE A 52 0.01 11.75 4.79
C PHE A 52 1.26 12.57 5.15
N ARG A 53 1.48 13.70 4.44
CA ARG A 53 2.54 14.66 4.73
C ARG A 53 2.48 15.22 6.16
N SER A 54 1.30 15.59 6.67
CA SER A 54 1.19 16.17 8.02
C SER A 54 1.49 15.16 9.12
N TYR A 55 1.37 13.87 8.83
CA TYR A 55 1.76 12.79 9.74
C TYR A 55 3.25 12.41 9.64
N GLY A 56 4.01 13.01 8.71
CA GLY A 56 5.38 12.59 8.43
C GLY A 56 5.48 11.13 7.96
N ALA A 57 4.41 10.62 7.35
CA ALA A 57 4.33 9.23 6.93
C ALA A 57 5.31 8.95 5.79
N ARG A 58 5.94 7.78 5.79
CA ARG A 58 6.80 7.29 4.72
C ARG A 58 6.66 5.78 4.60
N VAL A 59 6.87 5.26 3.41
CA VAL A 59 6.95 3.82 3.16
C VAL A 59 8.35 3.48 2.67
N THR A 60 8.88 2.38 3.18
CA THR A 60 10.12 1.77 2.68
C THR A 60 9.79 0.35 2.26
N LEU A 61 10.10 0.02 1.01
CA LEU A 61 9.97 -1.32 0.47
C LEU A 61 11.37 -1.85 0.16
N THR A 62 11.60 -3.12 0.44
CA THR A 62 12.87 -3.79 0.15
C THR A 62 12.61 -5.22 -0.27
N ASP A 63 13.44 -5.73 -1.18
CA ASP A 63 13.54 -7.15 -1.54
C ASP A 63 14.46 -7.92 -0.58
N HIS A 64 14.98 -7.28 0.47
CA HIS A 64 16.01 -7.78 1.40
C HIS A 64 17.38 -8.05 0.75
N GLU A 65 17.59 -7.60 -0.48
CA GLU A 65 18.85 -7.71 -1.21
C GLU A 65 19.34 -6.33 -1.65
N ALA A 66 19.13 -5.98 -2.92
CA ALA A 66 19.71 -4.79 -3.55
C ALA A 66 18.69 -3.65 -3.72
N GLN A 67 17.40 -3.95 -3.75
CA GLN A 67 16.37 -2.94 -3.95
C GLN A 67 15.88 -2.37 -2.62
N THR A 68 15.96 -1.05 -2.49
CA THR A 68 15.24 -0.30 -1.46
C THR A 68 14.60 0.92 -2.09
N VAL A 69 13.27 1.02 -1.97
CA VAL A 69 12.48 2.14 -2.46
C VAL A 69 11.88 2.88 -1.28
N HIS A 70 12.18 4.17 -1.17
CA HIS A 70 11.62 5.07 -0.17
C HIS A 70 10.57 5.98 -0.80
N VAL A 71 9.32 5.89 -0.34
CA VAL A 71 8.22 6.75 -0.78
C VAL A 71 7.85 7.70 0.35
N PRO A 72 8.14 9.00 0.25
CA PRO A 72 8.03 9.94 1.37
C PRO A 72 6.62 10.51 1.60
N LEU A 73 5.67 10.28 0.70
CA LEU A 73 4.26 10.74 0.82
C LEU A 73 4.10 12.25 1.10
N TYR A 74 4.91 13.07 0.43
CA TYR A 74 4.96 14.53 0.67
C TYR A 74 3.83 15.31 0.01
N LYS A 75 2.93 14.68 -0.76
CA LYS A 75 1.84 15.41 -1.39
C LYS A 75 0.90 15.98 -0.32
N ARG A 76 0.60 17.28 -0.46
CA ARG A 76 -0.47 17.92 0.29
C ARG A 76 -1.81 17.55 -0.34
N SER A 77 -2.51 16.59 0.26
CA SER A 77 -3.88 16.26 -0.11
C SER A 77 -4.70 16.00 1.14
N ALA A 78 -5.37 17.04 1.64
CA ALA A 78 -6.08 17.00 2.93
C ALA A 78 -7.37 16.18 2.90
N PHE A 79 -7.86 15.84 1.69
CA PHE A 79 -9.14 15.15 1.48
C PHE A 79 -8.99 13.85 0.68
N SER A 80 -7.77 13.44 0.34
CA SER A 80 -7.54 12.12 -0.27
C SER A 80 -7.32 11.09 0.82
N TYR A 81 -8.26 10.16 0.94
CA TYR A 81 -8.22 9.15 1.99
C TYR A 81 -7.34 7.95 1.62
N TRP A 82 -7.28 7.60 0.33
CA TRP A 82 -6.44 6.53 -0.18
C TRP A 82 -5.19 7.08 -0.87
N ALA A 83 -4.05 6.44 -0.62
CA ALA A 83 -2.82 6.56 -1.39
C ALA A 83 -2.40 5.19 -1.93
N ALA A 84 -2.19 5.09 -3.24
CA ALA A 84 -1.48 3.99 -3.89
C ALA A 84 0.01 4.36 -3.97
N ILE A 85 0.86 3.60 -3.28
CA ILE A 85 2.20 4.05 -2.90
C ILE A 85 3.26 3.46 -3.82
N ALA A 86 3.26 2.14 -3.96
CA ALA A 86 4.20 1.40 -4.79
C ALA A 86 3.54 0.17 -5.40
N LEU A 87 3.99 -0.18 -6.60
CA LEU A 87 3.64 -1.41 -7.31
C LEU A 87 4.84 -2.34 -7.26
N ILE A 88 4.61 -3.60 -6.92
CA ILE A 88 5.60 -4.66 -6.96
C ILE A 88 5.19 -5.60 -8.10
N ASP A 89 6.09 -5.80 -9.05
CA ASP A 89 5.93 -6.70 -10.19
C ASP A 89 6.75 -7.96 -9.96
N PHE A 90 6.07 -9.11 -9.97
CA PHE A 90 6.67 -10.44 -9.79
C PHE A 90 6.67 -11.25 -11.09
N THR A 91 6.20 -10.68 -12.20
CA THR A 91 6.02 -11.40 -13.48
C THR A 91 7.32 -11.59 -14.26
N GLY A 92 8.35 -10.82 -13.91
CA GLY A 92 9.68 -10.89 -14.51
C GLY A 92 10.61 -11.90 -13.82
N PRO A 93 11.84 -12.07 -14.35
CA PRO A 93 12.85 -12.96 -13.76
C PRO A 93 13.41 -12.44 -12.43
N ALA A 94 13.19 -11.17 -12.11
CA ALA A 94 13.52 -10.53 -10.85
C ALA A 94 12.35 -9.67 -10.41
N VAL A 95 12.20 -9.51 -9.09
CA VAL A 95 11.19 -8.62 -8.52
C VAL A 95 11.53 -7.18 -8.86
N GLU A 96 10.52 -6.41 -9.28
CA GLU A 96 10.68 -4.99 -9.53
C GLU A 96 9.74 -4.17 -8.63
N ILE A 97 10.34 -3.29 -7.83
CA ILE A 97 9.60 -2.35 -6.99
C ILE A 97 9.57 -0.97 -7.68
N ARG A 98 8.37 -0.51 -8.04
CA ARG A 98 8.14 0.80 -8.67
C ARG A 98 7.41 1.74 -7.71
N GLN A 99 7.94 2.94 -7.53
CA GLN A 99 7.20 4.02 -6.87
C GLN A 99 6.03 4.47 -7.77
N VAL A 100 4.84 4.62 -7.18
CA VAL A 100 3.62 5.05 -7.87
C VAL A 100 3.11 6.39 -7.34
N GLU A 101 3.02 6.52 -6.02
CA GLU A 101 2.46 7.67 -5.27
C GLU A 101 1.29 8.40 -5.97
N LYS A 102 0.14 7.72 -6.08
CA LYS A 102 -1.13 8.29 -6.56
C LYS A 102 -2.13 8.42 -5.42
N TYR A 103 -2.93 9.46 -5.44
CA TYR A 103 -3.92 9.75 -4.40
C TYR A 103 -5.33 9.70 -4.95
N GLY A 104 -6.27 9.21 -4.14
CA GLY A 104 -7.69 9.18 -4.48
C GLY A 104 -8.28 10.57 -4.69
N ALA A 105 -9.46 10.63 -5.29
CA ALA A 105 -10.20 11.87 -5.42
C ALA A 105 -10.59 12.39 -4.01
N ALA A 106 -10.82 13.70 -3.92
CA ALA A 106 -11.26 14.30 -2.65
C ALA A 106 -12.54 13.61 -2.16
N HIS A 107 -12.54 13.22 -0.88
CA HIS A 107 -13.64 12.52 -0.20
C HIS A 107 -14.00 11.14 -0.76
N ALA A 108 -13.22 10.59 -1.69
CA ALA A 108 -13.47 9.26 -2.23
C ALA A 108 -13.03 8.16 -1.25
N GLU A 109 -13.96 7.29 -0.86
CA GLU A 109 -13.71 6.15 0.01
C GLU A 109 -13.46 4.84 -0.75
N SER A 110 -13.82 4.79 -2.03
CA SER A 110 -13.55 3.64 -2.91
C SER A 110 -12.05 3.40 -3.02
N ARG A 111 -11.60 2.19 -2.69
CA ARG A 111 -10.17 1.87 -2.70
C ARG A 111 -9.58 1.84 -4.12
N PRO A 112 -8.25 1.97 -4.27
CA PRO A 112 -7.57 1.63 -5.51
C PRO A 112 -7.76 0.15 -5.87
N VAL A 113 -7.81 -0.13 -7.18
CA VAL A 113 -7.87 -1.49 -7.72
C VAL A 113 -6.61 -1.74 -8.54
N LEU A 114 -5.94 -2.84 -8.23
CA LEU A 114 -4.90 -3.44 -9.06
C LEU A 114 -5.56 -4.39 -10.05
N LEU A 115 -5.38 -4.14 -11.34
CA LEU A 115 -5.84 -5.02 -12.41
C LEU A 115 -4.83 -6.14 -12.65
N SER A 116 -5.28 -7.23 -13.28
CA SER A 116 -4.44 -8.41 -13.56
C SER A 116 -3.26 -8.13 -14.49
N ASP A 117 -3.27 -7.01 -15.20
CA ASP A 117 -2.19 -6.54 -16.09
C ASP A 117 -1.28 -5.49 -15.43
N GLY A 118 -1.37 -5.33 -14.10
CA GLY A 118 -0.56 -4.38 -13.34
C GLY A 118 -1.05 -2.93 -13.38
N ARG A 119 -2.10 -2.61 -14.15
CA ARG A 119 -2.67 -1.25 -14.16
C ARG A 119 -3.41 -0.95 -12.85
N ILE A 120 -3.29 0.30 -12.42
CA ILE A 120 -3.92 0.79 -11.19
C ILE A 120 -5.07 1.73 -11.54
N ARG A 121 -6.28 1.41 -11.06
CA ARG A 121 -7.45 2.29 -11.13
C ARG A 121 -7.75 2.88 -9.76
N MET A 122 -7.57 4.19 -9.61
CA MET A 122 -7.94 4.91 -8.39
C MET A 122 -9.46 5.03 -8.29
N ASN A 123 -10.00 5.01 -7.06
CA ASN A 123 -11.42 5.21 -6.76
C ASN A 123 -12.38 4.21 -7.43
N ALA A 124 -11.94 2.98 -7.69
CA ALA A 124 -12.70 2.01 -8.49
C ALA A 124 -13.10 0.74 -7.72
N GLY A 125 -12.60 0.56 -6.49
CA GLY A 125 -12.88 -0.60 -5.65
C GLY A 125 -14.07 -0.39 -4.72
N PRO A 126 -14.45 -1.44 -3.98
CA PRO A 126 -15.43 -1.32 -2.91
C PRO A 126 -14.94 -0.36 -1.81
N ILE A 127 -15.88 0.08 -0.98
CA ILE A 127 -15.58 0.84 0.23
C ILE A 127 -15.27 -0.17 1.34
N GLU A 128 -14.08 -0.08 1.93
CA GLU A 128 -13.57 -1.07 2.91
C GLU A 128 -13.92 -0.74 4.36
N PHE A 129 -14.17 0.54 4.66
CA PHE A 129 -14.37 1.03 6.03
C PHE A 129 -15.67 1.81 6.11
N LYS A 130 -16.75 1.11 6.51
CA LYS A 130 -18.04 1.68 6.89
C LYS A 130 -18.58 0.95 8.10
#